data_AF-A0A660WHA1-F1
#
_entry.id   AF-A0A660WHA1-F1
#
_cell.length_a   1.000
_cell.length_b   1.000
_cell.length_c   1.000
_cell.angle_alpha   90.00
_cell.angle_beta   90.00
_cell.angle_gamma   90.00
#
_symmetry.space_group_name_H-M   'P 1'
#
loop_
_entity.id
_entity.type
_entity.pdbx_description
1 polymer ?
#
loop_
_entity_poly.entity_id
_entity_poly.type
_entity_poly.pdbx_seq_one_letter_code
_entity_poly.pdbx_strand_id
1 'polypeptide(L)'
;MPPHPDWFLGTISALLLEKNLELDDLLRPKLFFSQLIHENCPKRADFDKGKFAKNLSQEGCLYQLGCKGHFTYADCPLREWNEGINWCIKAGSPCLGCTEPGFPDFNSPFYEKTRLETLKKCIDTNLR
;
A
#
# COMPACT_ATOMS: atom_id res chain seq x y z
N MET A 1 -10.22 -5.78 -3.60
CA MET A 1 -9.80 -5.11 -4.85
C MET A 1 -9.01 -6.10 -5.70
N PRO A 2 -8.95 -5.96 -7.03
CA PRO A 2 -8.18 -6.88 -7.85
C PRO A 2 -6.68 -6.80 -7.51
N PRO A 3 -5.93 -7.91 -7.65
CA PRO A 3 -4.47 -7.88 -7.58
C PRO A 3 -3.90 -7.10 -8.78
N HIS A 4 -2.68 -6.57 -8.62
CA HIS A 4 -1.96 -6.00 -9.75
C HIS A 4 -1.72 -7.08 -10.82
N PRO A 5 -1.91 -6.78 -12.13
CA PRO A 5 -1.70 -7.75 -13.21
C PRO A 5 -0.32 -8.43 -13.17
N ASP A 6 0.75 -7.66 -12.99
CA ASP A 6 2.12 -8.20 -12.89
C ASP A 6 2.34 -9.07 -11.65
N TRP A 7 1.64 -8.84 -10.54
CA TRP A 7 1.81 -9.71 -9.36
C TRP A 7 1.28 -11.10 -9.68
N PHE A 8 0.11 -11.16 -10.33
CA PHE A 8 -0.50 -12.41 -10.73
C PHE A 8 0.36 -13.13 -11.78
N LEU A 9 0.70 -12.45 -12.88
CA LEU A 9 1.52 -13.02 -13.95
C LEU A 9 2.91 -13.40 -13.45
N GLY A 10 3.56 -12.51 -12.69
CA GLY A 10 4.89 -12.76 -12.11
C GLY A 10 4.90 -13.96 -11.15
N THR A 11 3.85 -14.14 -10.37
CA THR A 11 3.71 -15.33 -9.50
C THR A 11 3.59 -16.60 -10.34
N ILE A 12 2.70 -16.62 -11.34
CA ILE A 12 2.52 -17.78 -12.22
C ILE A 12 3.82 -18.11 -12.96
N SER A 13 4.48 -17.10 -13.55
CA SER A 13 5.74 -17.29 -14.25
C SER A 13 6.83 -17.86 -13.33
N ALA A 14 6.92 -17.39 -12.09
CA ALA A 14 7.86 -17.93 -11.11
C ALA A 14 7.57 -19.41 -10.79
N LEU A 15 6.29 -19.78 -10.62
CA LEU A 15 5.90 -21.18 -10.38
C LEU A 15 6.22 -22.09 -11.57
N LEU A 16 5.91 -21.65 -12.80
CA LEU A 16 6.22 -22.39 -14.04
C LEU A 16 7.73 -22.58 -14.25
N LEU A 17 8.53 -21.64 -13.78
CA LEU A 17 10.00 -21.68 -13.83
C LEU A 17 10.63 -22.35 -12.60
N GLU A 18 9.81 -22.97 -11.74
CA GLU A 18 10.22 -23.63 -10.49
C GLU A 18 11.12 -22.74 -9.61
N LYS A 19 10.86 -21.43 -9.61
CA LYS A 19 11.55 -20.48 -8.76
C LYS A 19 11.02 -20.61 -7.33
N ASN A 20 11.94 -20.64 -6.37
CA ASN A 20 11.57 -20.56 -4.97
C ASN A 20 11.08 -19.13 -4.65
N LEU A 21 9.79 -18.99 -4.37
CA LEU A 21 9.19 -17.72 -3.93
C LEU A 21 9.20 -17.69 -2.41
N GLU A 22 9.97 -16.77 -1.83
CA GLU A 22 9.83 -16.48 -0.41
C GLU A 22 8.47 -15.83 -0.14
N LEU A 23 7.76 -16.37 0.86
CA LEU A 23 6.46 -15.85 1.28
C LEU A 23 6.59 -15.11 2.61
N ASP A 24 5.75 -14.11 2.83
CA ASP A 24 5.52 -13.53 4.15
C ASP A 24 4.55 -14.39 4.97
N ASP A 25 4.27 -13.96 6.21
CA ASP A 25 3.42 -14.70 7.14
C ASP A 25 1.94 -14.78 6.70
N LEU A 26 1.55 -13.95 5.73
CA LEU A 26 0.23 -13.97 5.09
C LEU A 26 0.24 -14.81 3.80
N LEU A 27 1.31 -15.59 3.57
CA LEU A 27 1.52 -16.41 2.38
C LEU A 27 1.56 -15.60 1.08
N ARG A 28 1.98 -14.35 1.14
CA ARG A 28 2.11 -13.47 -0.02
C ARG A 28 3.56 -13.47 -0.53
N PRO A 29 3.82 -13.45 -1.84
CA PRO A 29 5.19 -13.39 -2.35
C PRO A 29 5.92 -12.12 -1.88
N LYS A 30 7.02 -12.27 -1.13
CA LYS A 30 7.84 -11.15 -0.66
C LYS A 30 8.37 -10.28 -1.80
N LEU A 31 8.46 -10.85 -3.01
CA LEU A 31 8.77 -10.14 -4.24
C LEU A 31 7.90 -8.87 -4.43
N PHE A 32 6.63 -8.89 -4.00
CA PHE A 32 5.70 -7.78 -4.17
C PHE A 32 5.28 -7.13 -2.84
N PHE A 33 5.36 -7.87 -1.72
CA PHE A 33 4.78 -7.49 -0.42
C PHE A 33 5.82 -7.31 0.70
N SER A 34 7.11 -7.18 0.39
CA SER A 34 8.19 -7.07 1.39
C SER A 34 8.31 -5.72 2.08
N GLN A 35 7.86 -4.64 1.44
CA GLN A 35 8.06 -3.26 1.92
C GLN A 35 6.73 -2.51 2.05
N LEU A 36 6.70 -1.53 2.94
CA LEU A 36 5.55 -0.66 3.09
C LEU A 36 5.50 0.33 1.92
N ILE A 37 4.29 0.65 1.44
CA ILE A 37 4.08 1.70 0.44
C ILE A 37 4.75 3.00 0.87
N HIS A 38 4.69 3.33 2.17
CA HIS A 38 5.24 4.58 2.70
C HIS A 38 6.77 4.65 2.70
N GLU A 39 7.49 3.53 2.63
CA GLU A 39 8.96 3.51 2.54
C GLU A 39 9.44 3.99 1.17
N ASN A 40 8.67 3.71 0.12
CA ASN A 40 9.00 4.07 -1.26
C ASN A 40 8.13 5.20 -1.83
N CYS A 41 7.30 5.83 -0.99
CA CYS A 41 6.39 6.88 -1.44
C CYS A 41 7.16 8.17 -1.80
N PRO A 42 7.00 8.75 -3.01
CA PRO A 42 7.65 10.01 -3.38
C PRO A 42 7.27 11.19 -2.46
N LYS A 43 6.09 11.13 -1.82
CA LYS A 43 5.61 12.12 -0.85
C LYS A 43 6.13 11.86 0.58
N ARG A 44 7.10 10.96 0.78
CA ARG A 44 7.68 10.67 2.10
C ARG A 44 8.39 11.89 2.69
N ALA A 45 9.19 12.60 1.89
CA ALA A 45 9.84 13.83 2.33
C ALA A 45 8.83 14.92 2.77
N ASP A 46 7.65 14.98 2.14
CA ASP A 46 6.58 15.88 2.55
C ASP A 46 5.99 15.47 3.91
N PHE A 47 5.83 14.16 4.17
CA PHE A 47 5.41 13.64 5.46
C PHE A 47 6.41 14.02 6.57
N ASP A 48 7.71 13.79 6.33
CA ASP A 48 8.77 14.04 7.32
C ASP A 48 8.89 15.54 7.66
N LYS A 49 8.57 16.42 6.71
CA LYS A 49 8.52 17.88 6.90
C LYS A 49 7.20 18.40 7.46
N GLY A 50 6.19 17.53 7.65
CA GLY A 50 4.85 17.93 8.04
C GLY A 50 4.06 18.70 6.98
N LYS A 51 4.47 18.64 5.70
CA LYS A 51 3.75 19.24 4.55
C LYS A 51 2.60 18.32 4.14
N PHE A 52 1.45 18.49 4.77
CA PHE A 52 0.24 17.70 4.46
C PHE A 52 -0.68 18.42 3.47
N ALA A 53 -1.24 17.66 2.52
CA ALA A 53 -2.26 18.14 1.61
C ALA A 53 -3.57 18.40 2.37
N LYS A 54 -4.28 19.48 2.01
CA LYS A 54 -5.58 19.84 2.64
C LYS A 54 -6.77 19.29 1.87
N ASN A 55 -6.63 19.09 0.56
CA ASN A 55 -7.64 18.48 -0.30
C ASN A 55 -7.00 17.40 -1.19
N LEU A 56 -7.83 16.51 -1.73
CA LEU A 56 -7.39 15.53 -2.74
C LEU A 56 -6.77 16.23 -3.95
N SER A 57 -5.83 15.55 -4.60
CA SER A 57 -5.07 16.08 -5.75
C SER A 57 -4.19 17.31 -5.50
N GLN A 58 -4.11 17.84 -4.27
CA GLN A 58 -3.16 18.89 -3.91
C GLN A 58 -1.75 18.33 -3.66
N GLU A 59 -0.76 19.21 -3.73
CA GLU A 59 0.59 18.90 -3.28
C GLU A 59 0.67 18.58 -1.78
N GLY A 60 1.70 17.82 -1.39
CA GLY A 60 1.91 17.38 -0.02
C GLY A 60 1.48 15.94 0.23
N CYS A 61 1.75 15.45 1.44
CA CYS A 61 1.43 14.10 1.86
C CYS A 61 -0.08 13.95 2.15
N LEU A 62 -0.66 12.84 1.69
CA LEU A 62 -2.10 12.52 1.85
C LEU A 62 -2.44 11.86 3.20
N TYR A 63 -1.51 11.83 4.15
CA TYR A 63 -1.71 11.16 5.45
C TYR A 63 -2.92 11.69 6.22
N GLN A 64 -3.09 13.02 6.27
CA GLN A 64 -4.25 13.63 6.95
C GLN A 64 -5.58 13.38 6.22
N LEU A 65 -5.52 13.05 4.94
CA LEU A 65 -6.68 12.71 4.09
C LEU A 65 -6.96 11.19 4.09
N GLY A 66 -6.34 10.44 5.00
CA GLY A 66 -6.63 9.04 5.24
C GLY A 66 -5.79 8.02 4.49
N CYS A 67 -4.65 8.44 3.92
CA CYS A 67 -3.71 7.50 3.29
C CYS A 67 -3.26 6.39 4.26
N LYS A 68 -3.52 5.14 3.89
CA LYS A 68 -3.18 3.93 4.66
C LYS A 68 -1.81 3.34 4.33
N GLY A 69 -1.05 3.94 3.39
CA GLY A 69 0.23 3.42 2.90
C GLY A 69 1.32 3.19 3.96
N HIS A 70 1.22 3.84 5.12
CA HIS A 70 2.10 3.64 6.29
C HIS A 70 1.98 2.28 7.00
N PHE A 71 0.96 1.48 6.71
CA PHE A 71 0.84 0.10 7.22
C PHE A 71 0.46 -0.91 6.12
N THR A 72 0.47 -0.48 4.85
CA THR A 72 0.12 -1.32 3.70
C THR A 72 1.39 -1.80 3.01
N TYR A 73 1.53 -3.11 2.88
CA TYR A 73 2.60 -3.76 2.13
C TYR A 73 2.17 -3.94 0.69
N ALA A 74 2.93 -3.33 -0.23
CA ALA A 74 2.83 -3.50 -1.68
C ALA A 74 3.91 -2.67 -2.38
N ASP A 75 4.37 -3.12 -3.55
CA ASP A 75 5.32 -2.41 -4.41
C ASP A 75 4.65 -1.39 -5.37
N CYS A 76 3.37 -1.05 -5.15
CA CYS A 76 2.63 -0.02 -5.93
C CYS A 76 3.43 1.25 -6.27
N PRO A 77 4.19 1.89 -5.34
CA PRO A 77 5.00 3.07 -5.68
C PRO A 77 6.19 2.80 -6.62
N LEU A 78 6.67 1.56 -6.69
CA LEU A 78 7.85 1.17 -7.48
C LEU A 78 7.46 0.70 -8.87
N ARG A 79 6.43 -0.14 -8.97
CA ARG A 79 5.95 -0.71 -10.22
C ARG A 79 4.92 0.16 -10.93
N GLU A 80 4.12 0.87 -10.14
CA GLU A 80 2.87 1.49 -10.55
C GLU A 80 1.91 0.51 -11.26
N TRP A 81 0.77 0.99 -11.72
CA TRP A 81 -0.26 0.25 -12.45
C TRP A 81 -0.23 0.57 -13.93
N ASN A 82 -0.68 -0.40 -14.73
CA ASN A 82 -0.86 -0.30 -16.17
C ASN A 82 0.45 0.11 -16.86
N GLU A 83 1.46 -0.77 -16.83
CA GLU A 83 2.76 -0.52 -17.47
C GLU A 83 3.50 0.72 -16.94
N GLY A 84 3.47 0.95 -15.62
CA GLY A 84 4.20 2.07 -15.03
C GLY A 84 3.52 3.43 -15.22
N ILE A 85 2.26 3.48 -15.65
CA ILE A 85 1.57 4.73 -15.97
C ILE A 85 1.19 5.51 -14.70
N ASN A 86 0.52 4.83 -13.75
CA ASN A 86 0.00 5.53 -12.57
C ASN A 86 -0.25 4.62 -11.37
N TRP A 87 -0.48 5.19 -10.19
CA TRP A 87 -0.94 4.46 -9.00
C TRP A 87 -1.71 5.41 -8.08
N CYS A 88 -2.32 4.90 -7.01
CA CYS A 88 -3.28 5.65 -6.19
C CYS A 88 -2.78 7.05 -5.78
N ILE A 89 -1.59 7.12 -5.17
CA ILE A 89 -1.07 8.38 -4.61
C ILE A 89 -0.61 9.33 -5.72
N LYS A 90 -0.05 8.82 -6.82
CA LYS A 90 0.30 9.63 -8.00
C LYS A 90 -0.94 10.19 -8.70
N ALA A 91 -2.06 9.46 -8.67
CA ALA A 91 -3.36 9.93 -9.11
C ALA A 91 -4.05 10.92 -8.13
N GLY A 92 -3.40 11.28 -7.02
CA GLY A 92 -3.94 12.22 -6.03
C GLY A 92 -4.92 11.59 -5.03
N SER A 93 -5.03 10.26 -5.00
CA SER A 93 -5.94 9.50 -4.12
C SER A 93 -5.17 8.77 -3.01
N PRO A 94 -5.67 8.76 -1.75
CA PRO A 94 -5.03 8.02 -0.67
C PRO A 94 -4.96 6.53 -0.97
N CYS A 95 -3.88 5.88 -0.50
CA CYS A 95 -3.88 4.42 -0.41
C CYS A 95 -4.99 3.97 0.55
N LEU A 96 -5.76 2.96 0.16
CA LEU A 96 -6.87 2.42 0.95
C LEU A 96 -6.50 1.17 1.75
N GLY A 97 -5.26 0.68 1.62
CA GLY A 97 -4.78 -0.54 2.27
C GLY A 97 -5.43 -1.82 1.75
N CYS A 98 -5.73 -1.88 0.45
CA CYS A 98 -6.50 -2.97 -0.15
C CYS A 98 -5.79 -4.34 -0.19
N THR A 99 -4.49 -4.39 0.14
CA THR A 99 -3.68 -5.62 0.22
C THR A 99 -3.57 -6.17 1.64
N GLU A 100 -4.15 -5.48 2.62
CA GLU A 100 -4.12 -5.89 4.02
C GLU A 100 -5.40 -6.65 4.42
N PRO A 101 -5.30 -7.71 5.23
CA PRO A 101 -6.44 -8.50 5.75
C PRO A 101 -7.59 -7.68 6.34
N GLY A 102 -7.29 -6.55 6.98
CA GLY A 102 -8.29 -5.68 7.59
C GLY A 102 -9.16 -4.87 6.60
N PHE A 103 -8.89 -4.94 5.31
CA PHE A 103 -9.67 -4.23 4.30
C PHE A 103 -11.00 -4.96 3.98
N PRO A 104 -12.14 -4.25 3.84
CA PRO A 104 -12.32 -2.79 3.93
C PRO A 104 -12.67 -2.28 5.35
N ASP A 105 -13.06 -3.16 6.26
CA ASP A 105 -13.75 -2.78 7.50
C ASP A 105 -12.85 -2.01 8.47
N PHE A 106 -11.63 -2.48 8.71
CA PHE A 106 -10.69 -1.81 9.62
C PHE A 106 -10.00 -0.61 8.97
N ASN A 107 -10.01 -0.53 7.64
CA ASN A 107 -9.45 0.61 6.91
C ASN A 107 -10.47 1.75 6.72
N SER A 108 -11.73 1.50 7.06
CA SER A 108 -12.81 2.48 7.04
C SER A 108 -12.84 3.31 8.34
N PRO A 109 -13.20 4.59 8.28
CA PRO A 109 -13.46 5.41 7.09
C PRO A 109 -12.18 5.73 6.28
N PHE A 110 -12.32 5.71 4.94
CA PHE A 110 -11.18 5.81 4.03
C PHE A 110 -10.53 7.19 3.99
N TYR A 111 -11.34 8.25 4.02
CA TYR A 111 -10.90 9.64 3.85
C TYR A 111 -10.64 10.37 5.17
N GLU A 112 -10.40 9.61 6.23
CA GLU A 112 -10.04 10.14 7.54
C GLU A 112 -8.68 9.62 7.97
N LYS A 113 -7.92 10.48 8.64
CA LYS A 113 -6.66 10.11 9.29
C LYS A 113 -6.90 8.88 10.18
N THR A 114 -6.09 7.85 10.00
CA THR A 114 -6.17 6.64 10.81
C THR A 114 -5.93 6.99 12.28
N ARG A 115 -6.91 6.64 13.13
CA ARG A 115 -6.79 6.78 14.58
C ARG A 115 -5.82 5.73 15.12
N LEU A 116 -5.11 6.05 16.20
CA LEU A 116 -4.11 5.14 16.80
C LEU A 116 -4.72 3.79 17.21
N GLU A 117 -5.96 3.79 17.71
CA GLU A 117 -6.68 2.57 18.08
C GLU A 117 -6.97 1.67 16.87
N THR A 118 -7.40 2.27 15.76
CA THR A 118 -7.62 1.57 14.49
C THR A 118 -6.30 1.06 13.92
N LEU A 119 -5.24 1.87 13.98
CA LEU A 119 -3.90 1.49 13.51
C LEU A 119 -3.38 0.27 14.26
N LYS A 120 -3.52 0.25 15.59
CA LYS A 120 -3.17 -0.92 16.41
C LYS A 120 -3.91 -2.15 15.92
N LYS A 121 -5.22 -2.08 15.72
CA LYS A 121 -6.01 -3.20 15.19
C LYS A 121 -5.54 -3.65 13.81
N CYS A 122 -5.27 -2.73 12.89
CA CYS A 122 -4.77 -3.08 11.55
C CYS A 122 -3.41 -3.79 11.62
N ILE A 123 -2.50 -3.30 12.47
CA ILE A 123 -1.20 -3.92 12.72
C ILE A 123 -1.40 -5.28 13.43
N ASP A 124 -2.35 -5.36 14.35
CA ASP A 124 -2.65 -6.57 15.13
C ASP A 124 -3.27 -7.67 14.25
N THR A 125 -4.13 -7.30 13.30
CA THR A 125 -4.65 -8.22 12.27
C THR A 125 -3.61 -8.56 11.21
N ASN A 126 -2.56 -7.76 11.13
CA ASN A 126 -1.36 -8.01 10.34
C ASN A 126 -0.25 -8.66 11.19
N LEU A 127 -0.54 -9.11 12.44
CA LEU A 127 0.45 -9.76 13.30
C LEU A 127 0.83 -11.11 12.72
N ARG A 128 1.96 -11.02 12.01
CA ARG A 128 3.14 -11.86 12.08
C ARG A 128 3.41 -12.38 13.50
#